data_AF-A0A7J4NXB4-F1
#
_entry.id   AF-A0A7J4NXB4-F1
#
_cell.length_a   1.000
_cell.length_b   1.000
_cell.length_c   1.000
_cell.angle_alpha   90.00
_cell.angle_beta   90.00
_cell.angle_gamma   90.00
#
_symmetry.space_group_name_H-M   'P 1'
#
loop_
_entity.id
_entity.type
_entity.pdbx_description
1 polymer ?
#
loop_
_entity_poly.entity_id
_entity_poly.type
_entity_poly.pdbx_seq_one_letter_code
_entity_poly.pdbx_strand_id
1 'polypeptide(L)'
;VSDRVGRFLPIVIGLLVSVGAFALIPNVQAEWMLILLMGVLGVCAVLEFPVSQAVMMEALPLADRGSATGVWGMMMSLGGTIGVFAMSAIVAYAPIEYIFYFAAVFSLASGLLLVAMKGYFKV
;
A
#
# COMPACT_ATOMS: atom_id res chain seq x y z
N VAL A 1 -9.75 -2.07 -16.16
CA VAL A 1 -8.94 -3.27 -15.85
C VAL A 1 -9.41 -3.93 -14.56
N SER A 2 -9.62 -3.16 -13.48
CA SER A 2 -10.17 -3.65 -12.19
C SER A 2 -11.50 -4.42 -12.31
N ASP A 3 -12.43 -3.96 -13.15
CA ASP A 3 -13.74 -4.61 -13.33
C ASP A 3 -13.74 -5.89 -14.19
N ARG A 4 -12.62 -6.22 -14.84
CA ARG A 4 -12.56 -7.35 -15.79
C ARG A 4 -11.73 -8.54 -15.29
N VAL A 5 -10.95 -8.37 -14.20
CA VAL A 5 -9.96 -9.35 -13.71
C VAL A 5 -10.17 -9.71 -12.22
N GLY A 6 -11.05 -9.00 -11.52
CA GLY A 6 -11.20 -9.13 -10.07
C GLY A 6 -10.27 -8.17 -9.35
N ARG A 7 -10.84 -7.35 -8.47
CA ARG A 7 -10.19 -6.20 -7.81
C ARG A 7 -9.06 -6.57 -6.86
N PHE A 8 -9.00 -7.84 -6.51
CA PHE A 8 -7.96 -8.44 -5.68
C PHE A 8 -6.58 -8.45 -6.37
N LEU A 9 -6.52 -8.78 -7.66
CA LEU A 9 -5.26 -8.94 -8.38
C LEU A 9 -4.48 -7.60 -8.55
N PRO A 10 -5.13 -6.48 -8.92
CA PRO A 10 -4.46 -5.18 -8.98
C PRO A 10 -3.83 -4.73 -7.65
N ILE A 11 -4.52 -4.98 -6.52
CA ILE A 11 -4.02 -4.60 -5.19
C ILE A 11 -2.78 -5.42 -4.84
N VAL A 12 -2.82 -6.75 -5.04
CA VAL A 12 -1.66 -7.62 -4.75
C VAL A 12 -0.47 -7.27 -5.65
N ILE A 13 -0.71 -7.03 -6.94
CA ILE A 13 0.37 -6.66 -7.88
C ILE A 13 0.98 -5.31 -7.46
N GLY A 14 0.15 -4.31 -7.14
CA GLY A 14 0.61 -3.02 -6.64
C GLY A 14 1.52 -3.18 -5.41
N LEU A 15 1.07 -3.94 -4.41
CA LEU A 15 1.83 -4.19 -3.19
C LEU A 15 3.16 -4.91 -3.45
N LEU A 16 3.16 -5.97 -4.27
CA LEU A 16 4.40 -6.71 -4.57
C LEU A 16 5.40 -5.87 -5.38
N VAL A 17 4.91 -5.05 -6.32
CA VAL A 17 5.77 -4.13 -7.09
C VAL A 17 6.32 -3.03 -6.17
N SER A 18 5.51 -2.52 -5.23
CA SER A 18 5.94 -1.56 -4.21
C SER A 18 7.09 -2.12 -3.35
N VAL A 19 7.04 -3.40 -2.96
CA VAL A 19 8.14 -4.06 -2.21
C VAL A 19 9.46 -3.98 -2.99
N GLY A 20 9.42 -4.34 -4.28
CA GLY A 20 10.60 -4.28 -5.14
C GLY A 20 11.13 -2.85 -5.28
N ALA A 21 10.23 -1.89 -5.51
CA ALA A 21 10.59 -0.48 -5.64
C ALA A 21 11.24 0.07 -4.36
N PHE A 22 10.67 -0.22 -3.18
CA PHE A 22 11.25 0.22 -1.90
C PHE A 22 12.61 -0.42 -1.62
N ALA A 23 12.80 -1.70 -1.92
CA ALA A 23 14.10 -2.36 -1.75
C ALA A 23 15.18 -1.84 -2.71
N LEU A 24 14.79 -1.35 -3.88
CA LEU A 24 15.70 -0.80 -4.89
C LEU A 24 16.14 0.64 -4.57
N ILE A 25 15.32 1.45 -3.88
CA ILE A 25 15.62 2.87 -3.60
C ILE A 25 16.99 3.08 -2.91
N PRO A 26 17.36 2.35 -1.83
CA PRO A 26 18.67 2.51 -1.19
C PRO A 26 19.87 2.21 -2.09
N ASN A 27 19.68 1.40 -3.14
CA ASN A 27 20.76 0.94 -4.02
C ASN A 27 20.93 1.83 -5.27
N VAL A 28 20.17 2.93 -5.36
CA VAL A 28 20.22 3.81 -6.52
C VAL A 28 21.46 4.70 -6.49
N GLN A 29 22.28 4.59 -7.53
CA GLN A 29 23.48 5.42 -7.73
C GLN A 29 23.24 6.63 -8.66
N ALA A 30 22.12 6.63 -9.40
CA ALA A 30 21.83 7.65 -10.40
C ALA A 30 20.45 8.31 -10.18
N GLU A 31 20.41 9.64 -10.20
CA GLU A 31 19.20 10.43 -9.85
C GLU A 31 17.98 10.11 -10.74
N TRP A 32 18.19 9.78 -12.02
CA TRP A 32 17.11 9.44 -12.95
C TRP A 32 16.37 8.15 -12.55
N MET A 33 17.06 7.20 -11.89
CA MET A 33 16.44 5.97 -11.41
C MET A 33 15.47 6.25 -10.26
N LEU A 34 15.75 7.26 -9.42
CA LEU A 34 14.81 7.67 -8.36
C LEU A 34 13.50 8.21 -8.95
N ILE A 35 13.57 8.98 -10.03
CA ILE A 35 12.38 9.51 -10.72
C ILE A 35 11.52 8.35 -11.25
N LEU A 36 12.15 7.36 -11.88
CA LEU A 36 11.45 6.17 -12.35
C LEU A 36 10.81 5.38 -11.20
N LEU A 37 11.55 5.13 -10.12
CA LEU A 37 11.03 4.39 -8.96
C LEU A 37 9.87 5.12 -8.28
N MET A 38 9.96 6.45 -8.17
CA MET A 38 8.86 7.30 -7.67
C MET A 38 7.65 7.25 -8.61
N GLY A 39 7.86 7.24 -9.92
CA GLY A 39 6.79 7.04 -10.90
C GLY A 39 6.10 5.68 -10.73
N VAL A 40 6.88 4.61 -10.55
CA VAL A 40 6.37 3.26 -10.29
C VAL A 40 5.57 3.21 -9.00
N LEU A 41 6.09 3.79 -7.91
CA LEU A 41 5.38 3.88 -6.62
C LEU A 41 4.08 4.67 -6.74
N GLY A 42 4.06 5.75 -7.52
CA GLY A 42 2.85 6.51 -7.82
C GLY A 42 1.78 5.67 -8.51
N VAL A 43 2.18 4.85 -9.49
CA VAL A 43 1.26 3.90 -10.15
C VAL A 43 0.75 2.86 -9.14
N CYS A 44 1.63 2.31 -8.29
CA CYS A 44 1.23 1.34 -7.27
C CYS A 44 0.23 1.95 -6.27
N ALA A 45 0.45 3.19 -5.84
CA ALA A 45 -0.48 3.90 -4.95
C ALA A 45 -1.88 4.02 -5.57
N VAL A 46 -1.99 4.28 -6.87
CA VAL A 46 -3.28 4.33 -7.59
C VAL A 46 -3.91 2.94 -7.76
N LEU A 47 -3.12 1.87 -7.77
CA LEU A 47 -3.68 0.51 -7.80
C LEU A 47 -4.17 0.05 -6.43
N GLU A 48 -3.63 0.63 -5.35
CA GLU A 48 -3.97 0.26 -3.97
C GLU A 48 -5.10 1.11 -3.39
N PHE A 49 -4.98 2.45 -3.42
CA PHE A 49 -5.90 3.37 -2.75
C PHE A 49 -7.34 3.34 -3.32
N PRO A 50 -7.58 3.74 -4.58
CA PRO A 50 -8.94 3.83 -5.10
C PRO A 50 -9.57 2.45 -5.32
N VAL A 51 -8.76 1.42 -5.59
CA VAL A 51 -9.28 0.05 -5.76
C VAL A 51 -9.73 -0.53 -4.41
N SER A 52 -8.95 -0.37 -3.34
CA SER A 52 -9.36 -0.83 -2.00
C SER A 52 -10.61 -0.10 -1.51
N GLN A 53 -10.69 1.21 -1.72
CA GLN A 53 -11.87 2.00 -1.38
C GLN A 53 -13.10 1.57 -2.18
N ALA A 54 -12.96 1.31 -3.48
CA ALA A 54 -14.05 0.84 -4.33
C ALA A 54 -14.57 -0.55 -3.90
N VAL A 55 -13.68 -1.47 -3.55
CA VAL A 55 -14.07 -2.81 -3.05
C VAL A 55 -14.87 -2.72 -1.76
N MET A 56 -14.39 -1.91 -0.80
CA MET A 56 -15.10 -1.71 0.47
C MET A 56 -16.51 -1.16 0.24
N MET A 57 -16.65 -0.17 -0.65
CA MET A 57 -17.94 0.47 -0.93
C MET A 57 -18.94 -0.46 -1.63
N GLU A 58 -18.46 -1.43 -2.41
CA GLU A 58 -19.32 -2.44 -3.04
C GLU A 58 -19.74 -3.57 -2.12
N ALA A 59 -18.92 -3.92 -1.14
CA ALA A 59 -19.24 -4.95 -0.16
C ALA A 59 -20.37 -4.52 0.81
N LEU A 60 -20.73 -3.22 0.82
CA LEU A 60 -21.66 -2.65 1.79
C LEU A 60 -22.93 -2.07 1.16
N PRO A 61 -24.08 -2.16 1.86
CA PRO A 61 -25.32 -1.48 1.47
C PRO A 61 -25.14 0.04 1.37
N LEU A 62 -25.93 0.70 0.52
CA LEU A 62 -25.88 2.15 0.30
C LEU A 62 -25.99 2.98 1.59
N ALA A 63 -26.77 2.51 2.57
CA ALA A 63 -26.95 3.19 3.87
C ALA A 63 -25.67 3.22 4.70
N ASP A 64 -24.81 2.21 4.59
CA ASP A 64 -23.63 2.03 5.44
C ASP A 64 -22.34 2.61 4.81
N ARG A 65 -22.40 2.97 3.53
CA ARG A 65 -21.25 3.51 2.77
C ARG A 65 -20.66 4.78 3.38
N GLY A 66 -21.48 5.64 3.98
CA GLY A 66 -21.03 6.85 4.68
C GLY A 66 -20.16 6.51 5.90
N SER A 67 -20.66 5.59 6.74
CA SER A 67 -19.94 5.07 7.90
C SER A 67 -18.66 4.34 7.50
N ALA A 68 -18.71 3.53 6.44
CA ALA A 68 -17.55 2.82 5.91
C ALA A 68 -16.45 3.77 5.43
N THR A 69 -16.82 4.84 4.73
CA THR A 69 -15.86 5.88 4.30
C THR A 69 -15.23 6.58 5.51
N GLY A 70 -15.99 6.81 6.58
CA GLY A 70 -15.49 7.33 7.84
C GLY A 70 -14.44 6.41 8.49
N VAL A 71 -14.74 5.10 8.58
CA VAL A 71 -13.79 4.11 9.12
C VAL A 71 -12.54 4.01 8.24
N TRP A 72 -12.69 4.00 6.92
CA TRP A 72 -11.55 4.00 5.99
C TRP A 72 -10.66 5.23 6.19
N GLY A 73 -11.25 6.42 6.28
CA GLY A 73 -10.51 7.66 6.54
C GLY A 73 -9.82 7.67 7.89
N MET A 74 -10.45 7.08 8.92
CA MET A 74 -9.84 6.89 10.23
C MET A 74 -8.62 5.97 10.14
N MET A 75 -8.74 4.83 9.46
CA MET A 75 -7.62 3.89 9.27
C MET A 75 -6.48 4.53 8.49
N MET A 76 -6.78 5.36 7.49
CA MET A 76 -5.76 6.10 6.74
C MET A 76 -5.02 7.12 7.62
N SER A 77 -5.75 7.90 8.41
CA SER A 77 -5.16 8.86 9.35
C SER A 77 -4.30 8.16 10.40
N LEU A 78 -4.78 7.02 10.91
CA LEU A 78 -4.06 6.21 11.89
C LEU A 78 -2.78 5.63 11.28
N GLY A 79 -2.88 5.03 10.09
CA GLY A 79 -1.73 4.47 9.37
C GLY A 79 -0.67 5.52 9.05
N GLY A 80 -1.09 6.71 8.59
CA GLY A 80 -0.19 7.83 8.34
C GLY A 80 0.52 8.30 9.61
N THR A 81 -0.21 8.43 10.72
CA THR A 81 0.35 8.86 12.00
C THR A 81 1.36 7.85 12.53
N ILE A 82 0.96 6.58 12.64
CA ILE A 82 1.82 5.48 13.12
C ILE A 82 3.04 5.33 12.22
N GLY A 83 2.84 5.42 10.90
CA GLY A 83 3.90 5.34 9.91
C GLY A 83 4.96 6.41 10.11
N VAL A 84 4.55 7.67 10.25
CA VAL A 84 5.48 8.80 10.48
C VAL A 84 6.27 8.62 11.78
N PHE A 85 5.62 8.20 12.87
CA PHE A 85 6.33 7.95 14.13
C PHE A 85 7.32 6.78 14.03
N ALA A 86 6.91 5.67 13.41
CA ALA A 86 7.79 4.52 13.21
C ALA A 86 9.00 4.88 12.35
N MET A 87 8.80 5.58 11.24
CA MET A 87 9.88 6.04 10.35
C MET A 87 10.82 7.02 11.06
N SER A 88 10.26 7.96 11.83
CA SER A 88 11.05 8.93 12.60
C SER A 88 11.92 8.26 13.66
N ALA A 89 11.37 7.25 14.34
CA ALA A 89 12.11 6.46 15.32
C ALA A 89 13.25 5.67 14.65
N ILE A 90 13.03 5.11 13.46
CA ILE A 90 14.08 4.38 12.73
C ILE A 90 15.25 5.31 12.37
N VAL A 91 14.96 6.52 11.86
CA VAL A 91 16.01 7.50 11.50
C VAL A 91 16.82 7.97 12.70
N ALA A 92 16.21 7.98 13.89
CA ALA A 92 16.92 8.38 15.11
C ALA A 92 18.04 7.40 15.50
N TYR A 93 17.95 6.12 15.11
CA TYR A 93 18.89 5.07 15.54
C TYR A 93 19.55 4.30 14.38
N ALA A 94 19.12 4.51 13.13
CA ALA A 94 19.59 3.79 11.95
C ALA A 94 19.71 4.74 10.73
N PRO A 95 20.53 4.41 9.72
CA PRO A 95 20.63 5.22 8.51
C PRO A 95 19.30 5.26 7.75
N ILE A 96 19.09 6.35 7.01
CA ILE A 96 17.82 6.65 6.31
C ILE A 96 17.35 5.53 5.37
N GLU A 97 18.29 4.75 4.83
CA GLU A 97 18.05 3.59 3.99
C GLU A 97 17.13 2.54 4.65
N TYR A 98 17.21 2.40 5.98
CA TYR A 98 16.40 1.44 6.73
C TYR A 98 14.91 1.78 6.72
N ILE A 99 14.52 3.03 6.46
CA ILE A 99 13.10 3.38 6.29
C ILE A 99 12.52 2.65 5.09
N PHE A 100 13.27 2.57 3.99
CA PHE A 100 12.80 1.93 2.76
C PHE A 100 12.76 0.41 2.91
N TYR A 101 13.73 -0.19 3.59
CA TYR A 101 13.66 -1.62 3.92
C TYR A 101 12.49 -1.94 4.86
N PHE A 102 12.23 -1.09 5.85
CA PHE A 102 11.08 -1.25 6.73
C PHE A 102 9.76 -1.14 5.95
N ALA A 103 9.63 -0.15 5.06
CA ALA A 103 8.48 -0.02 4.18
C ALA A 103 8.31 -1.25 3.27
N ALA A 104 9.39 -1.78 2.70
CA ALA A 104 9.36 -2.99 1.88
C ALA A 104 8.85 -4.21 2.68
N VAL A 105 9.35 -4.43 3.90
CA VAL A 105 8.90 -5.53 4.77
C VAL A 105 7.44 -5.36 5.17
N PHE A 106 7.03 -4.14 5.50
CA PHE A 106 5.64 -3.84 5.88
C PHE A 106 4.67 -4.06 4.71
N SER A 107 5.02 -3.57 3.52
CA SER A 107 4.27 -3.82 2.28
C SER A 107 4.22 -5.31 1.96
N LEU A 108 5.31 -6.05 2.13
CA LEU A 108 5.32 -7.51 1.93
C LEU A 108 4.36 -8.21 2.90
N ALA A 109 4.41 -7.86 4.19
CA ALA A 109 3.54 -8.42 5.22
C ALA A 109 2.06 -8.13 4.93
N SER A 110 1.73 -6.91 4.51
CA SER A 110 0.39 -6.51 4.09
C SER A 110 -0.08 -7.32 2.88
N GLY A 111 0.78 -7.48 1.86
CA GLY A 111 0.48 -8.26 0.67
C GLY A 111 0.24 -9.75 1.00
N LEU A 112 1.06 -10.34 1.88
CA LEU A 112 0.89 -11.71 2.35
C LEU A 112 -0.40 -11.90 3.14
N LEU A 113 -0.73 -10.95 4.02
CA LEU A 113 -1.99 -10.97 4.77
C LEU A 113 -3.19 -10.89 3.83
N LEU A 114 -3.13 -10.05 2.80
CA LEU A 114 -4.16 -9.94 1.78
C LEU A 114 -4.30 -11.24 0.97
N VAL A 115 -3.19 -11.90 0.63
CA VAL A 115 -3.17 -13.24 0.00
C VAL A 115 -3.75 -14.31 0.92
N ALA A 116 -3.45 -14.30 2.21
CA ALA A 116 -4.04 -15.22 3.18
C ALA A 116 -5.56 -15.01 3.31
N MET A 117 -6.02 -13.75 3.24
CA MET A 117 -7.42 -13.39 3.28
C MET A 117 -8.17 -13.58 1.94
N LYS A 118 -7.50 -14.07 0.89
CA LYS A 118 -8.12 -14.32 -0.43
C LYS A 118 -9.40 -15.17 -0.34
N GLY A 119 -9.50 -16.06 0.64
CA GLY A 119 -10.70 -16.87 0.89
C GLY A 119 -11.96 -16.07 1.25
N TYR A 120 -11.79 -14.89 1.86
CA TYR A 120 -12.89 -13.98 2.23
C TYR A 120 -13.33 -13.06 1.09
N PHE A 121 -12.53 -12.93 0.03
CA PHE A 121 -12.85 -12.14 -1.16
C PHE A 121 -13.69 -12.92 -2.20
N LYS A 122 -14.18 -14.12 -1.87
CA LYS A 122 -15.21 -14.81 -2.67
C LYS A 122 -16.58 -14.16 -2.40
N VAL A 123 -16.80 -13.02 -3.05
CA VAL A 123 -18.15 -12.56 -3.45
C VAL A 123 -18.27 -12.81 -4.94
#